data_AF-A0A1M3QDH3-F1
#
_entry.id   AF-A0A1M3QDH3-F1
#
_cell.length_a   1.000
_cell.length_b   1.000
_cell.length_c   1.000
_cell.angle_alpha   90.00
_cell.angle_beta   90.00
_cell.angle_gamma   90.00
#
_symmetry.space_group_name_H-M   'P 1'
#
loop_
_entity.id
_entity.type
_entity.pdbx_description
1 polymer ?
#
loop_
_entity_poly.entity_id
_entity_poly.type
_entity_poly.pdbx_seq_one_letter_code
_entity_poly.pdbx_strand_id
1 'polypeptide(L)'
;MADAERVDKALAKLNASGLDYAVTGGMALEAALAPEFGRQRAFNDIDVVTAGFHALPSALASMFMISHAHPHRPTGKLVIQLVEPELRVRIDVFSACGDTLERVRPALIGDLPVKIVALEDMASRIASEMMCFCRGDTVSPKCADDHARATQVVDINLVETAWRDQRRKIDPPKYAEATVQIAEALERRPGRFAKQTYSTNMDIICQHCRNTAHFTVASPGLILPILGHC
;
A
#
# COMPACT_ATOMS: atom_id res chain seq x y z
N MET A 1 10.13 -19.67 10.59
CA MET A 1 10.70 -18.30 10.55
C MET A 1 9.63 -17.35 11.04
N ALA A 2 9.95 -16.47 11.98
CA ALA A 2 8.99 -15.50 12.53
C ALA A 2 8.71 -14.38 11.51
N ASP A 3 7.55 -13.73 11.60
CA ASP A 3 7.17 -12.67 10.65
C ASP A 3 8.11 -11.47 10.69
N ALA A 4 8.59 -11.08 11.88
CA ALA A 4 9.58 -10.01 12.01
C ALA A 4 10.87 -10.34 11.22
N GLU A 5 11.38 -11.56 11.34
CA GLU A 5 12.57 -12.01 10.61
C GLU A 5 12.34 -12.04 9.09
N ARG A 6 11.12 -12.38 8.64
CA ARG A 6 10.71 -12.32 7.22
C ARG A 6 10.74 -10.88 6.71
N VAL A 7 10.19 -9.94 7.48
CA VAL A 7 10.15 -8.51 7.14
C VAL A 7 11.57 -7.95 7.04
N ASP A 8 12.40 -8.18 8.05
CA ASP A 8 13.77 -7.66 8.09
C ASP A 8 14.59 -8.15 6.89
N LYS A 9 14.54 -9.45 6.60
CA LYS A 9 15.25 -10.04 5.45
C LYS A 9 14.72 -9.51 4.12
N ALA A 10 13.40 -9.36 3.97
CA ALA A 10 12.79 -8.84 2.76
C ALA A 10 13.19 -7.37 2.51
N LEU A 11 13.13 -6.52 3.55
CA LEU A 11 13.52 -5.11 3.47
C LEU A 11 15.03 -4.95 3.25
N ALA A 12 15.86 -5.76 3.91
CA ALA A 12 17.31 -5.76 3.66
C ALA A 12 17.63 -6.13 2.20
N LYS A 13 16.94 -7.13 1.64
CA LYS A 13 17.08 -7.50 0.22
C LYS A 13 16.58 -6.39 -0.70
N LEU A 14 15.48 -5.71 -0.35
CA LEU A 14 14.97 -4.57 -1.10
C LEU A 14 15.97 -3.40 -1.10
N ASN A 15 16.58 -3.09 0.05
CA ASN A 15 17.65 -2.08 0.17
C ASN A 15 18.86 -2.43 -0.71
N ALA A 16 19.28 -3.70 -0.72
CA ALA A 16 20.39 -4.16 -1.54
C ALA A 16 20.14 -4.04 -3.07
N SER A 17 18.87 -3.92 -3.50
CA SER A 17 18.53 -3.67 -4.90
C SER A 17 18.78 -2.22 -5.36
N GLY A 18 19.01 -1.30 -4.41
CA GLY A 18 19.17 0.14 -4.67
C GLY A 18 17.86 0.88 -4.91
N LEU A 19 16.70 0.28 -4.58
CA LEU A 19 15.41 0.97 -4.67
C LEU A 19 15.34 2.09 -3.62
N ASP A 20 15.05 3.32 -4.04
CA ASP A 20 14.65 4.39 -3.12
C ASP A 20 13.14 4.33 -2.90
N TYR A 21 12.75 4.12 -1.65
CA TYR A 21 11.37 3.92 -1.26
C TYR A 21 11.07 4.40 0.15
N ALA A 22 9.78 4.53 0.45
CA ALA A 22 9.25 4.64 1.80
C ALA A 22 8.19 3.56 2.03
N VAL A 23 8.18 2.96 3.22
CA VAL A 23 7.18 1.96 3.61
C VAL A 23 5.83 2.65 3.82
N THR A 24 4.76 2.00 3.40
CA THR A 24 3.37 2.47 3.57
C THR A 24 2.46 1.32 4.04
N GLY A 25 1.15 1.51 3.92
CA GLY A 25 0.17 0.46 4.19
C GLY A 25 0.03 0.14 5.67
N GLY A 26 -0.43 -1.08 5.97
CA GLY A 26 -0.78 -1.49 7.33
C GLY A 26 0.42 -1.43 8.28
N MET A 27 1.59 -1.90 7.84
CA MET A 27 2.81 -1.93 8.66
C MET A 27 3.29 -0.52 9.02
N ALA A 28 3.35 0.40 8.06
CA ALA A 28 3.71 1.79 8.35
C ALA A 28 2.66 2.49 9.21
N LEU A 29 1.38 2.20 9.01
CA LEU A 29 0.31 2.76 9.82
C LEU A 29 0.48 2.33 11.29
N GLU A 30 0.67 1.04 11.58
CA GLU A 30 0.87 0.60 12.97
C GLU A 30 2.11 1.22 13.61
N ALA A 31 3.19 1.44 12.84
CA ALA A 31 4.41 2.10 13.34
C ALA A 31 4.24 3.61 13.56
N ALA A 32 3.31 4.26 12.85
CA ALA A 32 3.06 5.69 12.94
C ALA A 32 1.99 6.08 13.97
N LEU A 33 1.11 5.13 14.34
CA LEU A 33 0.09 5.35 15.36
C LEU A 33 0.71 5.36 16.76
N ALA A 34 0.15 6.15 17.66
CA ALA A 34 0.53 6.09 19.07
C ALA A 34 0.20 4.69 19.66
N PRO A 35 0.94 4.21 20.68
CA PRO A 35 0.82 2.85 21.20
C PRO A 35 -0.61 2.41 21.56
N GLU A 36 -1.44 3.34 22.04
CA GLU A 36 -2.84 3.11 22.40
C GLU A 36 -3.77 2.88 21.19
N PHE A 37 -3.35 3.29 19.99
CA PHE A 37 -4.08 3.09 18.75
C PHE A 37 -3.48 1.99 17.88
N GLY A 38 -2.21 1.64 18.08
CA GLY A 38 -1.52 0.56 17.35
C GLY A 38 -2.01 -0.83 17.74
N ARG A 39 -1.84 -1.80 16.83
CA ARG A 39 -2.13 -3.22 17.11
C ARG A 39 -1.22 -4.18 16.36
N GLN A 40 -1.09 -5.38 16.90
CA GLN A 40 -0.47 -6.49 16.18
C GLN A 40 -1.46 -7.05 15.14
N ARG A 41 -0.98 -7.26 13.91
CA ARG A 41 -1.75 -7.85 12.80
C ARG A 41 -1.01 -9.03 12.22
N ALA A 42 -1.75 -9.95 11.60
CA ALA A 42 -1.15 -10.98 10.76
C ALA A 42 -0.42 -10.30 9.59
N PHE A 43 0.84 -10.68 9.40
CA PHE A 43 1.67 -10.17 8.31
C PHE A 43 1.30 -10.87 7.00
N ASN A 44 0.97 -10.08 5.98
CA ASN A 44 0.58 -10.60 4.66
C ASN A 44 1.57 -10.15 3.58
N ASP A 45 1.88 -8.86 3.57
CA ASP A 45 2.62 -8.16 2.52
C ASP A 45 3.40 -6.96 3.08
N ILE A 46 4.30 -6.45 2.25
CA ILE A 46 5.01 -5.20 2.47
C ILE A 46 4.56 -4.21 1.40
N ASP A 47 3.97 -3.10 1.80
CA ASP A 47 3.63 -2.00 0.90
C ASP A 47 4.74 -0.93 0.93
N VAL A 48 5.20 -0.49 -0.25
CA VAL A 48 6.16 0.61 -0.36
C VAL A 48 5.78 1.59 -1.46
N VAL A 49 6.23 2.84 -1.34
CA VAL A 49 6.06 3.90 -2.33
C VAL A 49 7.42 4.28 -2.90
N THR A 50 7.50 4.44 -4.22
CA THR A 50 8.66 4.98 -4.94
C THR A 50 8.21 6.08 -5.91
N ALA A 51 9.15 6.83 -6.52
CA ALA A 51 8.82 7.97 -7.38
C ALA A 51 7.96 7.55 -8.60
N GLY A 52 8.18 6.36 -9.13
CA GLY A 52 7.37 5.77 -10.20
C GLY A 52 8.07 4.58 -10.85
N PHE A 53 7.47 4.03 -11.91
CA PHE A 53 8.02 2.84 -12.58
C PHE A 53 9.43 3.08 -13.16
N HIS A 54 9.71 4.30 -13.63
CA HIS A 54 11.01 4.67 -14.19
C HIS A 54 12.14 4.71 -13.15
N ALA A 55 11.80 4.79 -11.86
CA ALA A 55 12.77 4.80 -10.76
C ALA A 55 13.12 3.38 -10.27
N LEU A 56 12.49 2.33 -10.82
CA LEU A 56 12.75 0.95 -10.43
C LEU A 56 14.13 0.49 -10.93
N PRO A 57 15.04 0.06 -10.04
CA PRO A 57 16.33 -0.47 -10.47
C PRO A 57 16.15 -1.83 -11.15
N SER A 58 16.89 -2.05 -12.24
CA SER A 58 16.85 -3.31 -12.99
C SER A 58 17.29 -4.52 -12.15
N ALA A 59 18.08 -4.29 -11.10
CA ALA A 59 18.52 -5.32 -10.16
C ALA A 59 17.34 -6.07 -9.50
N LEU A 60 16.18 -5.43 -9.34
CA LEU A 60 14.97 -6.08 -8.82
C LEU A 60 14.60 -7.34 -9.61
N ALA A 61 14.80 -7.34 -10.94
CA ALA A 61 14.44 -8.46 -11.80
C ALA A 61 15.31 -9.72 -11.57
N SER A 62 16.55 -9.53 -11.13
CA SER A 62 17.44 -10.64 -10.76
C SER A 62 17.27 -11.10 -9.32
N MET A 63 16.66 -10.27 -8.47
CA MET A 63 16.55 -10.52 -7.02
C MET A 63 15.18 -11.08 -6.64
N PHE A 64 14.12 -10.71 -7.35
CA PHE A 64 12.74 -11.06 -7.03
C PHE A 64 12.01 -11.66 -8.22
N MET A 65 10.99 -12.47 -7.95
CA MET A 65 10.01 -12.82 -8.97
C MET A 65 9.04 -11.65 -9.18
N ILE A 66 8.71 -11.34 -10.43
CA ILE A 66 7.81 -10.23 -10.74
C ILE A 66 6.40 -10.76 -10.99
N SER A 67 5.48 -10.53 -10.05
CA SER A 67 4.07 -10.94 -10.18
C SER A 67 3.26 -9.97 -11.05
N HIS A 68 3.53 -8.67 -10.94
CA HIS A 68 2.93 -7.63 -11.77
C HIS A 68 3.95 -6.57 -12.16
N ALA A 69 3.87 -6.04 -13.38
CA ALA A 69 4.64 -4.89 -13.84
C ALA A 69 3.74 -3.95 -14.66
N HIS A 70 3.55 -2.74 -14.17
CA HIS A 70 2.54 -1.79 -14.63
C HIS A 70 3.16 -0.44 -15.04
N PRO A 71 3.92 -0.38 -16.15
CA PRO A 71 4.69 0.80 -16.54
C PRO A 71 3.84 2.04 -16.88
N HIS A 72 2.55 1.86 -17.15
CA HIS A 72 1.65 2.91 -17.65
C HIS A 72 0.49 3.22 -16.70
N ARG A 73 0.54 2.75 -15.45
CA ARG A 73 -0.50 3.08 -14.49
C ARG A 73 -0.34 4.53 -14.01
N PRO A 74 -1.45 5.23 -13.71
CA PRO A 74 -1.39 6.56 -13.11
C PRO A 74 -0.63 6.55 -11.77
N THR A 75 -0.23 7.75 -11.33
CA THR A 75 0.37 7.98 -10.01
C THR A 75 -0.51 7.46 -8.87
N GLY A 76 0.11 7.13 -7.73
CA GLY A 76 -0.60 6.55 -6.58
C GLY A 76 -1.14 5.12 -6.82
N LYS A 77 -0.72 4.44 -7.89
CA LYS A 77 -1.12 3.06 -8.21
C LYS A 77 0.09 2.12 -8.21
N LEU A 78 -0.19 0.83 -8.08
CA LEU A 78 0.78 -0.25 -8.13
C LEU A 78 1.56 -0.17 -9.44
N VAL A 79 2.89 -0.04 -9.34
CA VAL A 79 3.83 0.00 -10.46
C VAL A 79 4.49 -1.35 -10.67
N ILE A 80 4.84 -2.06 -9.60
CA ILE A 80 5.39 -3.42 -9.68
C ILE A 80 4.98 -4.20 -8.41
N GLN A 81 4.75 -5.49 -8.56
CA GLN A 81 4.57 -6.40 -7.43
C GLN A 81 5.67 -7.43 -7.48
N LEU A 82 6.46 -7.48 -6.40
CA LEU A 82 7.58 -8.39 -6.24
C LEU A 82 7.17 -9.54 -5.33
N VAL A 83 7.79 -10.69 -5.56
CA VAL A 83 7.66 -11.86 -4.72
C VAL A 83 9.06 -12.32 -4.33
N GLU A 84 9.26 -12.42 -3.03
CA GLU A 84 10.42 -13.06 -2.43
C GLU A 84 10.07 -14.53 -2.13
N PRO A 85 10.51 -15.47 -2.97
CA PRO A 85 10.05 -16.85 -2.89
C PRO A 85 10.47 -17.58 -1.62
N GLU A 86 11.68 -17.34 -1.12
CA GLU A 86 12.21 -18.07 0.04
C GLU A 86 11.53 -17.63 1.34
N LEU A 87 11.22 -16.34 1.45
CA LEU A 87 10.52 -15.77 2.60
C LEU A 87 9.00 -15.83 2.45
N ARG A 88 8.50 -16.22 1.25
CA ARG A 88 7.08 -16.21 0.86
C ARG A 88 6.44 -14.85 1.12
N VAL A 89 7.15 -13.77 0.77
CA VAL A 89 6.71 -12.39 1.02
C VAL A 89 6.33 -11.74 -0.30
N ARG A 90 5.18 -11.07 -0.31
CA ARG A 90 4.78 -10.16 -1.38
C ARG A 90 5.20 -8.74 -1.01
N ILE A 91 5.74 -8.01 -1.99
CA ILE A 91 6.06 -6.59 -1.86
C ILE A 91 5.30 -5.83 -2.94
N ASP A 92 4.37 -4.99 -2.52
CA ASP A 92 3.58 -4.14 -3.40
C ASP A 92 4.23 -2.76 -3.49
N VAL A 93 4.70 -2.40 -4.68
CA VAL A 93 5.40 -1.14 -4.93
C VAL A 93 4.46 -0.19 -5.68
N PHE A 94 4.14 0.94 -5.05
CA PHE A 94 3.26 1.97 -5.59
C PHE A 94 4.08 3.17 -6.07
N SER A 95 3.57 3.86 -7.09
CA SER A 95 4.05 5.20 -7.43
C SER A 95 3.57 6.22 -6.41
N ALA A 96 4.39 7.22 -6.12
CA ALA A 96 4.03 8.37 -5.30
C ALA A 96 2.85 9.14 -5.91
N CYS A 97 2.10 9.85 -5.07
CA CYS A 97 1.00 10.71 -5.46
C CYS A 97 1.24 12.11 -4.88
N GLY A 98 1.34 13.13 -5.73
CA GLY A 98 1.80 14.46 -5.29
C GLY A 98 3.14 14.37 -4.56
N ASP A 99 3.27 15.07 -3.44
CA ASP A 99 4.56 15.20 -2.74
C ASP A 99 4.72 14.19 -1.60
N THR A 100 4.08 13.01 -1.68
CA THR A 100 4.15 11.97 -0.64
C THR A 100 5.58 11.60 -0.23
N LEU A 101 6.53 11.56 -1.18
CA LEU A 101 7.94 11.22 -0.87
C LEU A 101 8.72 12.35 -0.18
N GLU A 102 8.24 13.59 -0.27
CA GLU A 102 8.82 14.73 0.45
C GLU A 102 8.37 14.76 1.92
N ARG A 103 7.26 14.09 2.23
CA ARG A 103 6.66 14.01 3.57
C ARG A 103 6.91 12.67 4.26
N VAL A 104 8.07 12.05 4.03
CA VAL A 104 8.45 10.80 4.71
C VAL A 104 9.03 11.09 6.10
N ARG A 105 8.87 10.14 7.03
CA ARG A 105 9.41 10.22 8.39
C ARG A 105 10.34 9.04 8.65
N PRO A 106 11.44 9.23 9.41
CA PRO A 106 12.23 8.10 9.89
C PRO A 106 11.41 7.28 10.89
N ALA A 107 11.52 5.96 10.83
CA ALA A 107 10.92 5.05 11.79
C ALA A 107 11.78 3.79 11.97
N LEU A 108 11.39 2.96 12.93
CA LEU A 108 11.91 1.63 13.14
C LEU A 108 10.80 0.61 12.86
N ILE A 109 11.13 -0.42 12.08
CA ILE A 109 10.31 -1.63 11.96
C ILE A 109 11.20 -2.76 12.49
N GLY A 110 10.86 -3.30 13.66
CA GLY A 110 11.83 -4.09 14.43
C GLY A 110 13.05 -3.22 14.77
N ASP A 111 14.24 -3.72 14.47
CA ASP A 111 15.50 -2.98 14.63
C ASP A 111 15.97 -2.30 13.33
N LEU A 112 15.18 -2.37 12.26
CA LEU A 112 15.57 -1.84 10.95
C LEU A 112 15.16 -0.37 10.81
N PRO A 113 16.12 0.55 10.59
CA PRO A 113 15.80 1.93 10.24
C PRO A 113 15.21 2.01 8.84
N VAL A 114 14.02 2.61 8.75
CA VAL A 114 13.28 2.76 7.49
C VAL A 114 12.73 4.18 7.35
N LYS A 115 12.45 4.58 6.11
CA LYS A 115 11.57 5.72 5.81
C LYS A 115 10.14 5.20 5.76
N ILE A 116 9.21 5.83 6.46
CA ILE A 116 7.77 5.57 6.34
C ILE A 116 7.08 6.79 5.74
N VAL A 117 5.99 6.55 4.99
CA VAL A 117 5.09 7.62 4.55
C VAL A 117 4.46 8.29 5.78
N ALA A 118 4.32 9.62 5.77
CA ALA A 118 3.64 10.33 6.86
C ALA A 118 2.22 9.79 7.11
N LEU A 119 1.81 9.83 8.37
CA LEU A 119 0.49 9.41 8.82
C LEU A 119 -0.63 10.12 8.06
N GLU A 120 -0.42 11.39 7.72
CA GLU A 120 -1.36 12.27 7.04
C GLU A 120 -1.56 11.88 5.57
N ASP A 121 -0.50 11.46 4.88
CA ASP A 121 -0.57 10.87 3.55
C ASP A 121 -1.29 9.52 3.58
N MET A 122 -1.00 8.68 4.57
CA MET A 122 -1.70 7.40 4.75
C MET A 122 -3.18 7.61 5.05
N ALA A 123 -3.53 8.52 5.96
CA ALA A 123 -4.91 8.86 6.30
C ALA A 123 -5.67 9.41 5.10
N SER A 124 -5.06 10.33 4.34
CA SER A 124 -5.61 10.89 3.11
C SER A 124 -5.84 9.81 2.05
N ARG A 125 -4.92 8.86 1.92
CA ARG A 125 -5.08 7.72 1.01
C ARG A 125 -6.24 6.81 1.43
N ILE A 126 -6.31 6.46 2.70
CA ILE A 126 -7.40 5.62 3.23
C ILE A 126 -8.75 6.34 3.06
N ALA A 127 -8.83 7.65 3.32
CA ALA A 127 -10.03 8.45 3.08
C ALA A 127 -10.43 8.45 1.60
N SER A 128 -9.47 8.60 0.68
CA SER A 128 -9.72 8.54 -0.78
C SER A 128 -10.29 7.17 -1.20
N GLU A 129 -9.85 6.09 -0.57
CA GLU A 129 -10.42 4.76 -0.75
C GLU A 129 -11.83 4.67 -0.15
N MET A 130 -12.06 5.18 1.06
CA MET A 130 -13.38 5.23 1.70
C MET A 130 -14.38 6.13 0.96
N MET A 131 -13.94 7.12 0.20
CA MET A 131 -14.81 7.87 -0.70
C MET A 131 -15.40 6.98 -1.82
N CYS A 132 -14.70 5.91 -2.21
CA CYS A 132 -15.27 4.90 -3.13
C CYS A 132 -16.45 4.19 -2.48
N PHE A 133 -16.33 3.82 -1.20
CA PHE A 133 -17.44 3.26 -0.43
C PHE A 133 -18.65 4.20 -0.36
N CYS A 134 -18.41 5.50 -0.17
CA CYS A 134 -19.48 6.51 -0.18
C CYS A 134 -20.26 6.50 -1.51
N ARG A 135 -19.58 6.26 -2.63
CA ARG A 135 -20.17 6.10 -3.97
C ARG A 135 -20.84 4.76 -4.22
N GLY A 136 -20.72 3.82 -3.29
CA GLY A 136 -21.31 2.48 -3.38
C GLY A 136 -20.37 1.40 -3.90
N ASP A 137 -19.09 1.72 -4.10
CA ASP A 137 -18.07 0.74 -4.44
C ASP A 137 -17.74 -0.14 -3.23
N THR A 138 -17.21 -1.33 -3.51
CA THR A 138 -16.69 -2.22 -2.49
C THR A 138 -15.30 -1.79 -2.05
N VAL A 139 -15.08 -1.71 -0.74
CA VAL A 139 -13.76 -1.46 -0.15
C VAL A 139 -13.38 -2.58 0.82
N SER A 140 -12.09 -2.69 1.11
CA SER A 140 -11.60 -3.67 2.09
C SER A 140 -12.15 -3.35 3.49
N PRO A 141 -12.56 -4.35 4.29
CA PRO A 141 -13.08 -4.11 5.64
C PRO A 141 -12.09 -3.35 6.54
N LYS A 142 -10.78 -3.51 6.30
CA LYS A 142 -9.75 -2.81 7.08
C LYS A 142 -9.79 -1.29 6.90
N CYS A 143 -10.26 -0.79 5.76
CA CYS A 143 -10.21 0.64 5.44
C CYS A 143 -11.03 1.48 6.42
N ALA A 144 -12.20 1.00 6.86
CA ALA A 144 -13.04 1.75 7.79
C ALA A 144 -12.40 1.89 9.17
N ASP A 145 -11.85 0.79 9.69
CA ASP A 145 -11.16 0.76 10.98
C ASP A 145 -9.85 1.54 10.94
N ASP A 146 -9.03 1.35 9.90
CA ASP A 146 -7.78 2.09 9.72
C ASP A 146 -8.05 3.60 9.54
N HIS A 147 -9.13 4.01 8.86
CA HIS A 147 -9.57 5.41 8.76
C HIS A 147 -9.98 5.98 10.11
N ALA A 148 -10.79 5.24 10.87
CA ALA A 148 -11.27 5.68 12.17
C ALA A 148 -10.11 5.95 13.13
N ARG A 149 -9.12 5.06 13.18
CA ARG A 149 -7.92 5.24 14.02
C ARG A 149 -7.04 6.38 13.55
N ALA A 150 -6.74 6.45 12.25
CA ALA A 150 -5.88 7.51 11.72
C ALA A 150 -6.47 8.90 11.98
N THR A 151 -7.79 9.06 11.85
CA THR A 151 -8.48 10.34 12.07
C THR A 151 -8.35 10.85 13.52
N GLN A 152 -8.10 9.99 14.50
CA GLN A 152 -7.93 10.41 15.91
C GLN A 152 -6.61 11.12 16.18
N VAL A 153 -5.59 10.91 15.34
CA VAL A 153 -4.20 11.30 15.64
C VAL A 153 -3.52 12.14 14.56
N VAL A 154 -4.13 12.29 13.39
CA VAL A 154 -3.58 13.14 12.32
C VAL A 154 -3.53 14.61 12.71
N ASP A 155 -2.47 15.31 12.31
CA ASP A 155 -2.45 16.76 12.31
C ASP A 155 -3.37 17.28 11.20
N ILE A 156 -4.40 18.04 11.60
CA ILE A 156 -5.43 18.54 10.68
C ILE A 156 -4.88 19.49 9.60
N ASN A 157 -3.82 20.25 9.89
CA ASN A 157 -3.24 21.17 8.92
C ASN A 157 -2.40 20.42 7.89
N LEU A 158 -1.66 19.41 8.34
CA LEU A 158 -0.82 18.59 7.46
C LEU A 158 -1.67 17.65 6.59
N VAL A 159 -2.74 17.05 7.15
CA VAL A 159 -3.63 16.15 6.39
C VAL A 159 -4.40 16.87 5.30
N GLU A 160 -4.78 18.15 5.49
CA GLU A 160 -5.43 18.93 4.43
C GLU A 160 -4.49 19.20 3.24
N THR A 161 -3.18 19.21 3.46
CA THR A 161 -2.20 19.31 2.37
C THR A 161 -2.10 17.98 1.62
N ALA A 162 -1.89 16.88 2.36
CA ALA A 162 -1.84 15.55 1.77
C ALA A 162 -3.15 15.15 1.05
N TRP A 163 -4.30 15.61 1.54
CA TRP A 163 -5.60 15.36 0.94
C TRP A 163 -5.72 15.92 -0.47
N ARG A 164 -5.15 17.10 -0.74
CA ARG A 164 -5.18 17.70 -2.09
C ARG A 164 -4.49 16.81 -3.12
N ASP A 165 -3.45 16.10 -2.71
CA ASP A 165 -2.69 15.19 -3.57
C ASP A 165 -3.46 13.87 -3.81
N GLN A 166 -4.13 13.36 -2.77
CA GLN A 166 -4.74 12.02 -2.78
C GLN A 166 -6.18 11.99 -3.27
N ARG A 167 -6.91 13.10 -3.14
CA ARG A 167 -8.34 13.18 -3.49
C ARG A 167 -8.56 13.13 -4.99
N ARG A 168 -9.69 12.57 -5.41
CA ARG A 168 -10.18 12.72 -6.78
C ARG A 168 -10.84 14.09 -6.93
N LYS A 169 -10.96 14.56 -8.16
CA LYS A 169 -11.67 15.82 -8.47
C LYS A 169 -13.13 15.83 -7.99
N ILE A 170 -13.76 14.64 -7.93
CA ILE A 170 -15.15 14.46 -7.48
C ILE A 170 -15.29 14.37 -5.96
N ASP A 171 -14.18 14.18 -5.24
CA ASP A 171 -14.20 14.07 -3.77
C ASP A 171 -14.25 15.47 -3.14
N PRO A 172 -14.72 15.59 -1.89
CA PRO A 172 -14.78 16.87 -1.19
C PRO A 172 -13.45 17.63 -1.21
N PRO A 173 -13.47 18.96 -1.33
CA PRO A 173 -12.25 19.76 -1.40
C PRO A 173 -11.41 19.70 -0.12
N LYS A 174 -12.03 19.40 1.03
CA LYS A 174 -11.39 19.32 2.35
C LYS A 174 -11.43 17.92 2.92
N TYR A 175 -10.39 17.55 3.67
CA TYR A 175 -10.30 16.27 4.36
C TYR A 175 -11.43 16.14 5.39
N ALA A 176 -11.67 17.21 6.17
CA ALA A 176 -12.73 17.22 7.19
C ALA A 176 -14.13 16.91 6.60
N GLU A 177 -14.43 17.45 5.42
CA GLU A 177 -15.70 17.20 4.74
C GLU A 177 -15.81 15.74 4.26
N ALA A 178 -14.71 15.17 3.76
CA ALA A 178 -14.64 13.76 3.39
C ALA A 178 -14.87 12.85 4.61
N THR A 179 -14.24 13.15 5.75
CA THR A 179 -14.43 12.40 7.00
C THR A 179 -15.89 12.37 7.45
N VAL A 180 -16.60 13.50 7.40
CA VAL A 180 -18.04 13.57 7.72
C VAL A 180 -18.85 12.67 6.78
N GLN A 181 -18.62 12.75 5.47
CA GLN A 181 -19.33 11.91 4.50
C GLN A 181 -19.05 10.42 4.69
N ILE A 182 -17.81 10.05 5.03
CA ILE A 182 -17.44 8.67 5.32
C ILE A 182 -18.20 8.17 6.55
N ALA A 183 -18.27 8.95 7.63
CA ALA A 183 -19.02 8.59 8.84
C ALA A 183 -20.51 8.37 8.53
N GLU A 184 -21.16 9.30 7.84
CA GLU A 184 -22.56 9.15 7.43
C GLU A 184 -22.80 7.92 6.54
N ALA A 185 -21.87 7.63 5.61
CA ALA A 185 -21.98 6.47 4.73
C ALA A 185 -21.90 5.15 5.51
N LEU A 186 -21.03 5.09 6.52
CA LEU A 186 -20.87 3.93 7.40
C LEU A 186 -22.15 3.68 8.22
N GLU A 187 -22.79 4.74 8.74
CA GLU A 187 -24.06 4.63 9.47
C GLU A 187 -25.20 4.15 8.57
N ARG A 188 -25.28 4.64 7.33
CA ARG A 188 -26.35 4.29 6.38
C ARG A 188 -26.20 2.89 5.77
N ARG A 189 -24.99 2.33 5.72
CA ARG A 189 -24.68 1.08 4.99
C ARG A 189 -23.77 0.13 5.78
N PRO A 190 -24.16 -0.31 6.99
CA PRO A 190 -23.39 -1.32 7.71
C PRO A 190 -23.36 -2.61 6.88
N GLY A 191 -22.16 -3.05 6.47
CA GLY A 191 -21.97 -4.36 5.84
C GLY A 191 -21.64 -4.40 4.34
N ARG A 192 -21.47 -3.25 3.65
CA ARG A 192 -20.94 -3.23 2.26
C ARG A 192 -19.41 -3.29 2.18
N PHE A 193 -18.79 -4.09 3.04
CA PHE A 193 -17.39 -4.43 2.92
C PHE A 193 -17.29 -5.79 2.25
N ALA A 194 -16.47 -5.92 1.21
CA ALA A 194 -16.09 -7.25 0.75
C ALA A 194 -14.66 -7.51 1.14
N LYS A 195 -14.43 -8.68 1.73
CA LYS A 195 -13.08 -9.21 1.87
C LYS A 195 -12.47 -9.27 0.48
N GLN A 196 -11.37 -8.54 0.25
CA GLN A 196 -10.58 -8.75 -0.94
C GLN A 196 -10.12 -10.21 -0.92
N THR A 197 -10.70 -11.02 -1.80
CA THR A 197 -10.24 -12.37 -2.07
C THR A 197 -9.33 -12.26 -3.27
N TYR A 198 -8.06 -12.65 -3.10
CA TYR A 198 -7.17 -12.73 -4.25
C TYR A 198 -7.74 -13.75 -5.22
N SER A 199 -7.76 -13.39 -6.51
CA SER A 199 -8.16 -14.33 -7.54
C SER A 199 -7.23 -15.54 -7.49
N THR A 200 -7.79 -16.72 -7.21
CA THR A 200 -7.11 -18.00 -7.39
C THR A 200 -7.17 -18.49 -8.83
N ASN A 201 -7.89 -17.76 -9.69
CA ASN A 201 -7.99 -18.08 -11.10
C ASN A 201 -6.68 -17.69 -11.81
N MET A 202 -5.92 -18.72 -12.19
CA MET A 202 -4.66 -18.62 -12.93
C MET A 202 -4.82 -18.13 -14.37
N ASP A 203 -6.05 -18.21 -14.92
CA ASP A 203 -6.36 -17.83 -16.29
C ASP A 203 -6.65 -16.32 -16.41
N ILE A 204 -6.82 -15.61 -15.30
CA ILE A 204 -7.03 -14.16 -15.31
C ILE A 204 -5.69 -13.46 -15.57
N ILE A 205 -5.54 -12.98 -16.80
CA ILE A 205 -4.41 -12.15 -17.20
C ILE A 205 -4.71 -10.70 -16.82
N CYS A 206 -3.85 -10.09 -16.01
CA CYS A 206 -3.94 -8.66 -15.71
C CYS A 206 -3.73 -7.83 -16.98
N GLN A 207 -4.76 -7.10 -17.40
CA GLN A 207 -4.72 -6.24 -18.59
C GLN A 207 -3.68 -5.11 -18.53
N HIS A 208 -3.18 -4.78 -17.33
CA HIS A 208 -2.18 -3.74 -17.10
C HIS A 208 -0.75 -4.27 -17.12
N CYS A 209 -0.55 -5.59 -16.98
CA CYS A 209 0.78 -6.17 -16.99
C CYS A 209 1.45 -6.03 -18.35
N ARG A 210 2.70 -5.56 -18.36
CA ARG A 210 3.54 -5.49 -19.57
C ARG A 210 4.94 -5.96 -19.22
N ASN A 211 5.49 -6.86 -20.03
CA ASN A 211 6.91 -7.12 -20.03
C ASN A 211 7.64 -5.88 -20.55
N THR A 212 8.80 -5.60 -19.97
CA THR A 212 9.68 -4.50 -20.35
C THR A 212 11.08 -5.05 -20.63
N ALA A 213 12.01 -4.20 -21.03
CA ALA A 213 13.41 -4.62 -21.22
C ALA A 213 14.05 -5.19 -19.95
N HIS A 214 13.58 -4.77 -18.77
CA HIS A 214 14.18 -5.16 -17.48
C HIS A 214 13.28 -6.07 -16.64
N PHE A 215 11.96 -6.01 -16.82
CA PHE A 215 11.00 -6.72 -15.98
C PHE A 215 10.14 -7.67 -16.82
N THR A 216 10.28 -8.96 -16.56
CA THR A 216 9.46 -10.03 -17.14
C THR A 216 8.51 -10.55 -16.08
N VAL A 217 7.21 -10.49 -16.36
CA VAL A 217 6.17 -10.97 -15.45
C VAL A 217 6.15 -12.49 -15.42
N ALA A 218 6.26 -13.07 -14.23
CA ALA A 218 6.14 -14.50 -14.00
C ALA A 218 4.69 -14.96 -14.16
N SER A 219 4.49 -16.20 -14.62
CA SER A 219 3.15 -16.76 -14.74
C SER A 219 2.49 -16.95 -13.36
N PRO A 220 1.18 -16.73 -13.22
CA PRO A 220 0.45 -16.96 -11.96
C PRO A 220 0.66 -18.35 -11.36
N GLY A 221 0.80 -19.39 -12.21
CA GLY A 221 1.06 -20.77 -11.77
C GLY A 221 2.39 -20.97 -11.04
N LEU A 222 3.35 -20.06 -11.19
CA LEU A 222 4.60 -20.05 -10.41
C LEU A 222 4.45 -19.27 -9.10
N ILE A 223 3.65 -18.19 -9.09
CA ILE A 223 3.51 -17.28 -7.95
C ILE A 223 2.56 -17.83 -6.87
N LEU A 224 1.40 -18.36 -7.27
CA LEU A 224 0.37 -18.80 -6.32
C LEU A 224 0.85 -19.91 -5.36
N PRO A 225 1.60 -20.95 -5.78
CA PRO A 225 2.10 -21.97 -4.86
C PRO A 225 3.08 -21.43 -3.80
N ILE A 226 3.76 -20.33 -4.12
CA ILE A 226 4.75 -19.69 -3.24
C ILE A 226 4.04 -18.91 -2.14
N LEU A 227 3.14 -18.00 -2.51
CA LEU A 227 2.43 -17.13 -1.57
C LEU A 227 1.28 -17.86 -0.86
N GLY A 228 0.80 -18.97 -1.42
CA GLY A 228 -0.38 -19.68 -0.96
C GLY A 228 -1.68 -18.98 -1.37
N HIS A 229 -2.80 -19.50 -0.87
CA HIS A 229 -4.08 -18.82 -0.97
C HIS A 229 -4.18 -17.82 0.19
N CYS A 230 -3.93 -16.54 -0.09
CA CYS A 230 -4.21 -15.45 0.85
C CYS A 230 -5.72 -15.16 0.92
#